data_AF-A0A1B6EMT4-F1
#
_entry.id   AF-A0A1B6EMT4-F1
#
_cell.length_a   1.000
_cell.length_b   1.000
_cell.length_c   1.000
_cell.angle_alpha   90.00
_cell.angle_beta   90.00
_cell.angle_gamma   90.00
#
_symmetry.space_group_name_H-M   'P 1'
#
loop_
_entity.id
_entity.type
_entity.pdbx_description
1 polymer ?
#
loop_
_entity_poly.entity_id
_entity_poly.type
_entity_poly.pdbx_seq_one_letter_code
_entity_poly.pdbx_strand_id
1 'polypeptide(L)'
;MLKSVKSILCSSAVKYQFAVSCYSSKACPSIAVVLSGCGVNDGTEVHEASAVLSHITRNRAVPHMFAPDIPQADVINHLECKPDTTHCRNVLVESARIARGQILPLSELVRNS
;
A
#
# COMPACT_ATOMS: atom_id res chain seq x y z
N MET A 1 -7.17 21.79 38.13
CA MET A 1 -6.43 20.99 39.14
C MET A 1 -6.48 19.53 38.71
N LEU A 2 -5.39 19.04 38.11
CA LEU A 2 -4.49 18.01 38.68
C LEU A 2 -5.15 16.61 38.69
N LYS A 3 -4.89 15.80 37.65
CA LYS A 3 -3.79 14.83 37.50
C LYS A 3 -4.20 13.43 37.99
N SER A 4 -4.28 12.48 37.06
CA SER A 4 -3.69 11.16 37.28
C SER A 4 -2.96 10.75 36.02
N VAL A 5 -1.67 11.08 36.04
CA VAL A 5 -0.66 10.67 35.07
C VAL A 5 -0.13 9.33 35.56
N LYS A 6 -0.25 8.27 34.75
CA LYS A 6 0.67 7.13 34.81
C LYS A 6 1.44 7.07 33.50
N SER A 7 2.59 7.73 33.53
CA SER A 7 3.69 7.62 32.58
C SER A 7 4.48 6.33 32.90
N ILE A 8 4.78 5.45 31.94
CA ILE A 8 6.11 5.16 31.37
C ILE A 8 6.00 3.67 30.98
N LEU A 9 6.11 3.26 29.71
CA LEU A 9 7.39 2.87 29.10
C LEU A 9 7.30 2.87 27.55
N CYS A 10 8.41 3.32 26.97
CA CYS A 10 8.74 3.40 25.56
C CYS A 10 9.12 2.03 24.96
N SER A 11 8.57 1.68 23.79
CA SER A 11 9.35 1.20 22.63
C SER A 11 8.46 0.95 21.39
N SER A 12 8.74 1.71 20.34
CA SER A 12 8.74 1.27 18.94
C SER A 12 7.44 0.73 18.34
N ALA A 13 6.48 1.61 18.09
CA ALA A 13 5.65 1.60 16.89
C ALA A 13 4.71 2.81 16.96
N VAL A 14 5.01 3.86 16.19
CA VAL A 14 4.02 4.91 15.93
C VAL A 14 2.93 4.25 15.07
N LYS A 15 1.94 3.64 15.73
CA LYS A 15 0.67 3.31 15.10
C LYS A 15 0.02 4.66 14.77
N TYR A 16 0.23 5.15 13.55
CA TYR A 16 -0.56 6.22 12.96
C TYR A 16 -1.99 5.69 12.75
N GLN A 17 -2.71 5.52 13.84
CA GLN A 17 -4.14 5.26 13.82
C GLN A 17 -4.78 6.62 13.54
N PHE A 18 -4.99 6.94 12.27
CA PHE A 18 -5.90 8.01 11.87
C PHE A 18 -7.32 7.59 12.31
N ALA A 19 -7.65 7.86 13.56
CA ALA A 19 -9.02 7.81 14.04
C ALA A 19 -9.75 9.04 13.49
N VAL A 20 -10.19 8.97 12.24
CA VAL A 20 -11.21 9.89 11.73
C VAL A 20 -12.49 9.56 12.50
N SER A 21 -12.92 10.52 13.32
CA SER A 21 -14.17 10.48 14.07
C SER A 21 -15.34 10.14 13.16
N CYS A 22 -15.90 8.95 13.37
CA CYS A 22 -17.07 8.45 12.66
C CYS A 22 -18.31 9.27 13.05
N TYR A 23 -18.81 10.09 12.13
CA TYR A 23 -20.18 10.61 12.16
C TYR A 23 -20.80 10.48 10.76
N SER A 24 -20.95 9.24 10.29
CA SER A 24 -21.93 8.89 9.25
C SER A 24 -22.10 7.37 9.18
N SER A 25 -23.34 6.90 9.34
CA SER A 25 -23.76 5.49 9.40
C SER A 25 -23.75 4.76 8.03
N LYS A 26 -23.01 5.25 7.03
CA LYS A 26 -22.88 4.57 5.73
C LYS A 26 -21.64 3.69 5.71
N ALA A 27 -21.80 2.44 5.31
CA ALA A 27 -20.69 1.52 5.08
C ALA A 27 -19.68 2.18 4.12
N CYS A 28 -18.43 2.26 4.56
CA CYS A 28 -17.32 2.76 3.75
C CYS A 28 -16.99 1.69 2.70
N PRO A 29 -17.16 1.94 1.40
CA PRO A 29 -16.86 0.94 0.38
C PRO A 29 -15.39 0.52 0.49
N SER A 30 -15.13 -0.78 0.52
CA SER A 30 -13.77 -1.32 0.50
C SER A 30 -13.40 -1.64 -0.94
N ILE A 31 -12.26 -1.14 -1.42
CA ILE A 31 -11.82 -1.30 -2.81
C ILE A 31 -10.49 -2.05 -2.81
N ALA A 32 -10.45 -3.20 -3.49
CA ALA A 32 -9.21 -3.92 -3.73
C ALA A 32 -8.43 -3.25 -4.86
N VAL A 33 -7.16 -2.96 -4.62
CA VAL A 33 -6.22 -2.40 -5.60
C VAL A 33 -5.11 -3.42 -5.81
N VAL A 34 -5.01 -3.96 -7.02
CA VAL A 34 -3.96 -4.94 -7.35
C VAL A 34 -2.80 -4.21 -8.02
N LEU A 35 -1.60 -4.43 -7.48
CA LEU A 35 -0.33 -3.86 -7.94
C LEU A 35 0.56 -4.96 -8.52
N SER A 36 1.55 -4.55 -9.31
CA SER A 36 2.44 -5.40 -10.11
C SER A 36 3.93 -5.06 -9.96
N GLY A 37 4.28 -4.19 -9.01
CA GLY A 37 5.65 -3.74 -8.72
C GLY A 37 5.68 -2.25 -8.41
N CYS A 38 6.78 -1.54 -8.74
CA CYS A 38 6.94 -0.11 -8.54
C CYS A 38 7.78 0.54 -9.67
N GLY A 39 7.16 0.77 -10.82
CA GLY A 39 7.80 1.35 -12.00
C GLY A 39 7.02 1.05 -13.28
N VAL A 40 7.00 1.97 -14.24
CA VAL A 40 6.15 1.87 -15.46
C VAL A 40 6.55 0.71 -16.40
N ASN A 41 7.83 0.33 -16.38
CA ASN A 41 8.38 -0.68 -17.31
C ASN A 41 8.59 -2.05 -16.66
N ASP A 42 8.46 -2.15 -15.33
CA ASP A 42 8.72 -3.36 -14.55
C ASP A 42 7.68 -3.58 -13.43
N GLY A 43 6.57 -2.85 -13.45
CA GLY A 43 5.52 -2.97 -12.45
C GLY A 43 4.38 -1.98 -12.60
N THR A 44 3.92 -1.42 -11.49
CA THR A 44 2.84 -0.43 -11.49
C THR A 44 3.37 0.98 -11.72
N GLU A 45 2.72 1.73 -12.61
CA GLU A 45 2.98 3.14 -12.82
C GLU A 45 2.62 3.93 -11.54
N VAL A 46 3.59 4.67 -11.01
CA VAL A 46 3.52 5.27 -9.67
C VAL A 46 2.55 6.46 -9.64
N HIS A 47 2.45 7.22 -10.74
CA HIS A 47 1.55 8.37 -10.81
C HIS A 47 0.08 7.96 -10.87
N GLU A 48 -0.26 6.93 -11.66
CA GLU A 48 -1.58 6.33 -11.77
C GLU A 48 -2.01 5.72 -10.42
N ALA A 49 -1.14 4.91 -9.80
CA ALA A 49 -1.43 4.34 -8.49
C ALA A 49 -1.72 5.42 -7.44
N SER A 50 -0.90 6.48 -7.39
CA SER A 50 -1.12 7.61 -6.49
C SER A 50 -2.43 8.33 -6.77
N ALA A 51 -2.76 8.57 -8.04
CA ALA A 51 -4.01 9.20 -8.45
C ALA A 51 -5.24 8.37 -8.07
N VAL A 52 -5.20 7.06 -8.31
CA VAL A 52 -6.27 6.11 -7.94
C VAL A 52 -6.46 6.08 -6.43
N LEU A 53 -5.39 5.90 -5.64
CA LEU A 53 -5.48 5.86 -4.18
C LEU A 53 -6.01 7.20 -3.62
N SER A 54 -5.59 8.33 -4.19
CA SER A 54 -6.13 9.65 -3.81
C SER A 54 -7.61 9.79 -4.16
N HIS A 55 -8.05 9.27 -5.30
CA HIS A 55 -9.45 9.29 -5.71
C HIS A 55 -10.33 8.43 -4.80
N ILE A 56 -9.90 7.22 -4.46
CA ILE A 56 -10.61 6.30 -3.56
C ILE A 56 -10.82 6.95 -2.19
N THR A 57 -9.74 7.46 -1.59
CA THR A 57 -9.77 8.05 -0.25
C THR A 57 -10.62 9.33 -0.20
N ARG A 58 -10.59 10.18 -1.25
CA ARG A 58 -11.45 11.37 -1.37
C ARG A 58 -12.95 11.02 -1.44
N ASN A 59 -13.29 9.85 -1.98
CA ASN A 59 -14.67 9.38 -2.07
C ASN A 59 -15.13 8.60 -0.81
N ARG A 60 -14.39 8.70 0.30
CA ARG A 60 -14.70 7.99 1.56
C ARG A 60 -14.82 6.48 1.34
N ALA A 61 -13.93 5.91 0.52
CA ALA A 61 -13.72 4.49 0.37
C ALA A 61 -12.34 4.11 0.93
N VAL A 62 -12.18 2.86 1.36
CA VAL A 62 -10.92 2.34 1.92
C VAL A 62 -10.24 1.46 0.87
N PRO A 63 -9.04 1.84 0.39
CA PRO A 63 -8.24 0.99 -0.47
C PRO A 63 -7.55 -0.11 0.34
N HIS A 64 -7.61 -1.34 -0.16
CA HIS A 64 -6.81 -2.47 0.30
C HIS A 64 -5.90 -2.90 -0.85
N MET A 65 -4.60 -2.81 -0.66
CA MET A 65 -3.61 -3.07 -1.70
C MET A 65 -3.15 -4.52 -1.65
N PHE A 66 -3.01 -5.12 -2.83
CA PHE A 66 -2.57 -6.50 -3.00
C PHE A 66 -1.55 -6.60 -4.12
N ALA A 67 -0.66 -7.57 -4.05
CA ALA A 67 0.26 -7.90 -5.14
C ALA A 67 0.65 -9.38 -5.08
N PRO A 68 0.95 -10.03 -6.22
CA PRO A 68 1.42 -11.41 -6.21
C PRO A 68 2.83 -11.52 -5.61
N ASP A 69 3.06 -12.53 -4.77
CA ASP A 69 4.38 -12.82 -4.20
C ASP A 69 5.19 -13.69 -5.16
N ILE A 70 5.70 -13.07 -6.23
CA ILE A 70 6.44 -13.71 -7.31
C ILE A 70 7.62 -12.82 -7.74
N PRO A 71 8.67 -13.39 -8.36
CA PRO A 71 9.69 -12.58 -9.03
C PRO A 71 9.09 -11.72 -10.15
N GLN A 72 9.64 -10.52 -10.36
CA GLN A 72 9.34 -9.71 -11.54
C GLN A 72 9.83 -10.42 -12.81
N ALA A 73 9.13 -10.22 -13.93
CA ALA A 73 9.52 -10.78 -15.23
C ALA A 73 10.82 -10.16 -15.74
N ASP A 74 10.91 -8.84 -15.69
CA ASP A 74 12.08 -8.05 -16.05
C ASP A 74 12.31 -6.97 -14.98
N VAL A 75 13.57 -6.62 -14.74
CA VAL A 75 13.94 -5.47 -13.92
C VAL A 75 14.52 -4.42 -14.86
N ILE A 76 13.99 -3.19 -14.82
CA ILE A 76 14.41 -2.14 -15.76
C ILE A 76 15.13 -1.03 -14.99
N ASN A 77 16.28 -0.60 -15.53
CA ASN A 77 16.88 0.65 -15.13
C ASN A 77 16.21 1.79 -15.92
N HIS A 78 15.32 2.54 -15.27
CA HIS A 78 14.62 3.66 -15.91
C HIS A 78 15.51 4.87 -16.23
N LEU A 79 16.74 4.96 -15.70
CA LEU A 79 17.69 6.01 -16.08
C LEU A 79 18.28 5.75 -17.47
N GLU A 80 18.62 4.48 -17.75
CA GLU A 80 19.24 4.07 -19.01
C GLU A 80 18.23 3.50 -20.02
N CYS A 81 17.00 3.25 -19.56
CA CYS A 81 15.94 2.57 -20.31
C CYS A 81 16.37 1.19 -20.84
N LYS A 82 17.09 0.42 -20.02
CA LYS A 82 17.60 -0.91 -20.37
C LYS A 82 17.27 -1.96 -19.31
N PRO A 83 17.17 -3.25 -19.69
CA PRO A 83 17.06 -4.34 -18.73
C PRO A 83 18.30 -4.39 -17.82
N ASP A 84 18.05 -4.47 -16.53
CA ASP A 84 19.04 -4.79 -15.52
C ASP A 84 19.00 -6.31 -15.26
N THR A 85 20.01 -7.00 -15.77
CA THR A 85 20.15 -8.46 -15.63
C THR A 85 20.89 -8.88 -14.36
N THR A 86 21.39 -7.92 -13.59
CA THR A 86 22.21 -8.18 -12.41
C THR A 86 21.39 -8.32 -11.13
N HIS A 87 20.16 -7.79 -11.14
CA HIS A 87 19.27 -7.79 -9.99
C HIS A 87 17.99 -8.57 -10.27
N CYS A 88 17.47 -9.23 -9.24
CA CYS A 88 16.14 -9.81 -9.23
C CYS A 88 15.31 -9.10 -8.15
N ARG A 89 14.06 -8.79 -8.48
CA ARG A 89 13.10 -8.15 -7.57
C ARG A 89 11.84 -8.99 -7.44
N ASN A 90 11.14 -8.82 -6.33
CA ASN A 90 9.87 -9.47 -6.06
C ASN A 90 8.73 -8.46 -6.18
N VAL A 91 7.64 -8.84 -6.86
CA VAL A 91 6.50 -7.98 -7.15
C VAL A 91 5.85 -7.44 -5.88
N LEU A 92 5.58 -8.30 -4.88
CA LEU A 92 4.97 -7.89 -3.61
C LEU A 92 5.87 -6.92 -2.83
N VAL A 93 7.18 -7.20 -2.78
CA VAL A 93 8.17 -6.36 -2.09
C VAL A 93 8.26 -4.97 -2.73
N GLU A 94 8.31 -4.89 -4.06
CA GLU A 94 8.37 -3.61 -4.77
C GLU A 94 7.05 -2.84 -4.64
N SER A 95 5.91 -3.51 -4.74
CA SER A 95 4.60 -2.88 -4.54
C SER A 95 4.39 -2.33 -3.13
N ALA A 96 5.07 -2.87 -2.11
CA ALA A 96 5.06 -2.32 -0.75
C ALA A 96 5.58 -0.87 -0.70
N ARG A 97 6.40 -0.43 -1.68
CA ARG A 97 6.89 0.96 -1.79
C ARG A 97 5.74 1.94 -2.05
N ILE A 98 4.83 1.59 -2.97
CA ILE A 98 3.62 2.36 -3.26
C ILE A 98 2.67 2.32 -2.05
N ALA A 99 2.47 1.13 -1.49
CA ALA A 99 1.54 0.89 -0.39
C ALA A 99 2.01 1.40 0.98
N ARG A 100 3.23 1.96 1.08
CA ARG A 100 3.88 2.34 2.35
C ARG A 100 3.86 1.21 3.39
N GLY A 101 4.12 -0.02 2.92
CA GLY A 101 4.11 -1.23 3.73
C GLY A 101 2.73 -1.83 4.03
N GLN A 102 1.63 -1.18 3.63
CA GLN A 102 0.26 -1.69 3.84
C GLN A 102 -0.24 -2.50 2.65
N ILE A 103 0.38 -3.66 2.39
CA ILE A 103 0.05 -4.53 1.27
C ILE A 103 -0.07 -5.99 1.74
N LEU A 104 -0.97 -6.75 1.12
CA LEU A 104 -1.14 -8.18 1.36
C LEU A 104 -0.81 -8.99 0.10
N PRO A 105 -0.41 -10.26 0.24
CA PRO A 105 -0.30 -11.16 -0.90
C PRO A 105 -1.64 -11.28 -1.64
N LEU A 106 -1.59 -11.35 -2.98
CA LEU A 106 -2.80 -11.49 -3.81
C LEU A 106 -3.60 -12.76 -3.48
N SER A 107 -2.95 -13.80 -2.97
CA SER A 107 -3.60 -15.03 -2.49
C SER A 107 -4.54 -14.81 -1.31
N GLU A 108 -4.38 -13.73 -0.55
CA GLU A 108 -5.25 -13.37 0.58
C GLU A 108 -6.48 -12.56 0.15
N LEU A 109 -6.60 -12.20 -1.13
CA LEU A 109 -7.75 -11.46 -1.64
C LEU A 109 -9.01 -12.36 -1.62
N VAL A 110 -9.88 -12.10 -0.65
CA VAL A 110 -11.17 -12.78 -0.49
C VAL A 110 -12.33 -11.86 -0.85
N ARG A 111 -13.36 -12.41 -1.50
CA ARG A 111 -14.60 -11.69 -1.79
C ARG A 111 -15.38 -11.52 -0.48
N ASN A 112 -15.50 -10.29 0.01
CA ASN A 112 -16.55 -9.96 0.97
C ASN A 112 -17.89 -10.04 0.25
N SER A 113 -18.74 -10.97 0.72
CA SER A 113 -20.08 -11.26 0.17
C SER A 113 -21.15 -10.55 0.98
#